data_AF-A0A847X6U1-F1
#
_entry.id   AF-A0A847X6U1-F1
#
_cell.length_a   1.000
_cell.length_b   1.000
_cell.length_c   1.000
_cell.angle_alpha   90.00
_cell.angle_beta   90.00
_cell.angle_gamma   90.00
#
_symmetry.space_group_name_H-M   'P 1'
#
loop_
_entity.id
_entity.type
_entity.pdbx_description
1 polymer ?
#
loop_
_entity_poly.entity_id
_entity_poly.type
_entity_poly.pdbx_seq_one_letter_code
_entity_poly.pdbx_strand_id
1 'polypeptide(L)'
;MKDALYTPEELGEILKISKYTVYEMIKRGDLEAHRIGRSLRISEQQLDRFLKKQGSGRNVLSGTVKDTDNGKAFLINGLEILVSTPLAGDVQIHIPP
;
A
#
# COMPACT_ATOMS: atom_id res chain seq x y z
N MET A 1 0.00 -20.01 4.02
CA MET A 1 -0.40 -19.43 2.73
C MET A 1 0.80 -19.51 1.79
N LYS A 2 0.61 -19.88 0.53
CA LYS A 2 1.71 -19.94 -0.45
C LYS A 2 2.02 -18.51 -0.88
N ASP A 3 3.19 -17.98 -0.53
CA ASP A 3 3.67 -16.74 -1.14
C ASP A 3 3.97 -17.03 -2.61
N ALA A 4 3.15 -16.49 -3.51
CA ALA A 4 3.40 -16.59 -4.94
C ALA A 4 4.67 -15.77 -5.27
N LEU A 5 5.58 -16.39 -6.03
CA LEU A 5 6.80 -15.77 -6.52
C LEU A 5 6.71 -15.64 -8.04
N TYR A 6 6.77 -14.41 -8.53
CA TYR A 6 6.71 -14.08 -9.94
C TYR A 6 8.11 -13.87 -10.52
N THR A 7 8.29 -14.21 -11.78
CA THR A 7 9.44 -13.76 -12.57
C THR A 7 9.21 -12.32 -13.08
N PRO A 8 10.27 -11.62 -13.51
CA PRO A 8 10.10 -10.33 -14.19
C PRO A 8 9.25 -10.43 -15.46
N GLU A 9 9.28 -11.55 -16.18
CA GLU A 9 8.41 -11.78 -17.33
C GLU A 9 6.94 -11.89 -16.92
N GLU A 10 6.62 -12.75 -15.95
CA GLU A 10 5.25 -12.94 -15.45
C GLU A 10 4.68 -11.65 -14.87
N LEU A 11 5.50 -10.90 -14.14
CA LEU A 11 5.08 -9.62 -13.58
C LEU A 11 4.78 -8.58 -14.67
N GLY A 12 5.54 -8.60 -15.77
CA GLY A 12 5.26 -7.76 -16.93
C GLY A 12 3.90 -8.06 -17.55
N GLU A 13 3.53 -9.34 -17.64
CA GLU A 13 2.20 -9.74 -18.12
C GLU A 13 1.08 -9.30 -17.17
N ILE A 14 1.26 -9.46 -15.85
CA ILE A 14 0.30 -9.05 -14.82
C ILE A 14 0.05 -7.53 -14.87
N LEU A 15 1.12 -6.75 -14.89
CA LEU A 15 1.06 -5.29 -14.88
C LEU A 15 0.80 -4.68 -16.27
N LYS A 16 0.74 -5.51 -17.32
CA LYS A 16 0.64 -5.11 -18.73
C LYS A 16 1.72 -4.12 -19.15
N ILE A 17 2.95 -4.36 -18.71
CA ILE A 17 4.14 -3.58 -19.07
C ILE A 17 5.23 -4.49 -19.64
N SER A 18 6.20 -3.90 -20.33
CA SER A 18 7.31 -4.69 -20.88
C SER A 18 8.18 -5.27 -19.75
N LYS A 19 8.75 -6.47 -19.96
CA LYS A 19 9.74 -7.05 -19.04
C LYS A 19 10.93 -6.11 -18.80
N TYR A 20 11.29 -5.31 -19.81
CA TYR A 20 12.35 -4.30 -19.69
C TYR A 20 11.99 -3.23 -18.65
N THR A 21 10.75 -2.75 -18.66
CA THR A 21 10.24 -1.82 -17.65
C THR A 21 10.32 -2.43 -16.25
N VAL A 22 9.96 -3.71 -16.09
CA VAL A 22 10.09 -4.41 -14.80
C VAL A 22 11.55 -4.44 -14.32
N TYR A 23 12.50 -4.77 -15.21
CA TYR A 23 13.94 -4.72 -14.87
C TYR A 23 14.40 -3.32 -14.47
N GLU A 24 13.98 -2.29 -15.20
CA GLU A 24 14.30 -0.90 -14.87
C GLU A 24 13.72 -0.48 -13.51
N MET A 25 12.49 -0.87 -13.19
CA MET A 25 11.87 -0.60 -11.88
C MET A 25 12.64 -1.28 -10.75
N ILE A 26 13.10 -2.52 -10.95
CA ILE A 26 13.93 -3.23 -9.97
C ILE A 26 15.29 -2.52 -9.81
N LYS A 27 15.90 -2.11 -10.92
CA LYS A 27 17.20 -1.42 -10.91
C LYS A 27 17.15 -0.04 -10.26
N ARG A 28 16.04 0.69 -10.41
CA ARG A 28 15.79 1.98 -9.75
C ARG A 28 15.44 1.84 -8.27
N GLY A 29 15.10 0.63 -7.81
CA GLY A 29 14.61 0.38 -6.46
C GLY A 29 13.15 0.77 -6.26
N ASP A 30 12.40 0.99 -7.35
CA ASP A 30 10.96 1.23 -7.29
C ASP A 30 10.21 -0.06 -6.90
N LEU A 31 10.67 -1.20 -7.43
CA LEU A 31 10.11 -2.51 -7.18
C LEU A 31 11.14 -3.42 -6.51
N GLU A 32 10.80 -3.96 -5.34
CA GLU A 32 11.66 -4.91 -4.64
C GLU A 32 11.63 -6.29 -5.30
N ALA A 33 12.81 -6.92 -5.41
CA ALA A 33 12.95 -8.28 -5.92
C ALA A 33 14.01 -9.05 -5.12
N HIS A 34 13.80 -10.35 -4.96
CA HIS A 34 14.74 -11.28 -4.36
C HIS A 34 15.56 -12.01 -5.44
N ARG A 35 16.87 -12.04 -5.26
CA ARG A 35 17.76 -12.83 -6.10
C ARG A 35 17.82 -14.26 -5.56
N ILE A 36 17.34 -15.21 -6.35
CA ILE A 36 17.42 -16.63 -6.04
C ILE A 36 18.30 -17.29 -7.11
N GLY A 37 19.54 -17.59 -6.74
CA GLY A 37 20.57 -18.06 -7.66
C GLY A 37 20.90 -17.04 -8.75
N ARG A 38 20.64 -17.40 -10.00
CA ARG A 38 20.85 -16.55 -11.20
C ARG A 38 19.58 -15.81 -11.65
N SER A 39 18.47 -16.00 -10.96
CA SER A 39 17.18 -15.45 -11.35
C SER A 39 16.65 -14.48 -10.30
N LEU A 40 15.81 -13.54 -10.74
CA LEU A 40 15.06 -12.65 -9.87
C LEU A 40 13.66 -13.22 -9.63
N ARG A 41 13.14 -13.00 -8.42
CA ARG A 41 11.80 -13.37 -8.00
C ARG A 41 11.16 -12.22 -7.24
N ILE A 42 9.90 -11.93 -7.55
CA ILE A 42 9.11 -10.89 -6.90
C ILE A 42 7.99 -11.59 -6.15
N SER A 43 7.91 -11.40 -4.84
CA SER A 43 6.79 -11.93 -4.06
C SER A 43 5.53 -11.09 -4.25
N GLU A 44 4.38 -11.72 -4.08
CA GLU A 44 3.09 -11.01 -4.06
C GLU A 44 3.07 -9.86 -3.04
N GLN A 45 3.69 -10.04 -1.88
CA GLN A 45 3.82 -8.99 -0.87
C GLN A 45 4.63 -7.79 -1.36
N GLN A 46 5.69 -8.01 -2.15
CA GLN A 46 6.48 -6.93 -2.74
C GLN A 46 5.69 -6.15 -3.79
N LEU A 47 4.90 -6.86 -4.60
CA LEU A 47 4.00 -6.24 -5.57
C LEU A 47 2.93 -5.39 -4.87
N ASP A 48 2.30 -5.91 -3.82
CA ASP A 48 1.31 -5.17 -3.04
C ASP A 48 1.91 -3.90 -2.41
N ARG A 49 3.12 -4.00 -1.84
CA ARG A 49 3.85 -2.82 -1.34
C ARG A 49 4.13 -1.79 -2.44
N PHE A 50 4.55 -2.24 -3.63
CA PHE A 50 4.75 -1.36 -4.78
C PHE A 50 3.45 -0.63 -5.18
N LEU A 51 2.34 -1.36 -5.28
CA LEU A 51 1.04 -0.79 -5.63
C LEU A 51 0.54 0.19 -4.56
N LYS A 52 0.76 -0.09 -3.27
CA LYS A 52 0.43 0.83 -2.17
C LYS A 52 1.28 2.11 -2.21
N LYS A 53 2.57 1.98 -2.51
CA LYS A 53 3.49 3.13 -2.63
C LYS A 53 3.13 4.03 -3.81
N GLN A 54 2.76 3.46 -4.95
CA GLN A 54 2.30 4.22 -6.13
C GLN A 54 0.85 4.72 -6.00
N GLY A 55 -0.01 3.97 -5.30
CA GLY A 55 -1.40 4.30 -5.02
C GLY A 55 -1.60 5.33 -3.90
N SER A 56 -0.52 5.85 -3.31
CA SER A 56 -0.52 6.85 -2.22
C SER A 56 -1.05 8.25 -2.63
N GLY A 57 -1.89 8.32 -3.66
CA GLY A 57 -2.83 9.43 -3.86
C GLY A 57 -4.16 9.26 -3.11
N ARG A 58 -4.38 8.13 -2.40
CA ARG A 58 -5.58 7.92 -1.58
C ARG A 58 -5.22 7.43 -0.17
N ASN A 59 -4.95 8.36 0.74
CA ASN A 59 -4.89 8.04 2.17
C ASN A 59 -6.33 7.92 2.71
N VAL A 60 -7.03 6.84 2.36
CA VAL A 60 -8.34 6.53 2.96
C VAL A 60 -8.10 5.70 4.22
N LEU A 61 -8.26 6.33 5.38
CA LEU A 61 -8.19 5.70 6.68
C LEU A 61 -9.62 5.40 7.14
N SER A 62 -9.91 4.14 7.49
CA SER A 62 -11.19 3.74 8.08
C SER A 62 -11.03 3.58 9.59
N GLY A 63 -11.99 4.05 10.36
CA GLY A 63 -11.93 4.06 11.81
C GLY A 63 -13.23 4.56 12.43
N THR A 64 -13.26 4.65 13.75
CA THR A 64 -14.45 5.09 14.49
C THR A 64 -14.18 6.44 15.14
N VAL A 65 -15.10 7.39 14.96
CA VAL A 65 -15.07 8.65 15.70
C VAL A 65 -15.75 8.48 17.05
N LYS A 66 -15.02 8.78 18.13
CA LYS A 66 -15.54 8.86 19.50
C LYS A 66 -15.47 10.29 20.02
N ASP A 67 -16.42 10.66 20.87
CA ASP A 67 -16.33 11.88 21.68
C ASP A 67 -15.32 11.67 22.82
N THR A 68 -14.41 12.62 22.97
CA THR A 68 -13.41 12.72 24.05
C THR A 68 -13.59 14.07 24.76
N ASP A 69 -13.02 14.22 25.94
CA ASP A 69 -13.15 15.45 26.76
C ASP A 69 -12.66 16.72 26.04
N ASN A 70 -11.79 16.58 25.02
CA ASN A 70 -11.25 17.68 24.21
C ASN A 70 -11.83 17.77 22.79
N GLY A 71 -12.95 17.11 22.50
CA GLY A 71 -13.59 17.10 21.18
C GLY A 71 -13.71 15.69 20.59
N LYS A 72 -13.82 15.55 19.27
CA LYS A 72 -13.96 14.22 18.66
C LYS A 72 -12.61 13.65 18.23
N ALA A 73 -12.40 12.36 18.45
CA ALA A 73 -11.18 11.65 18.07
C ALA A 73 -11.52 10.48 17.13
N PHE A 74 -10.77 10.37 16.04
CA PHE A 74 -10.79 9.25 15.12
C PHE A 74 -9.78 8.21 15.57
N LEU A 75 -10.27 7.02 15.90
CA LEU A 75 -9.45 5.91 16.38
C LEU A 75 -9.11 4.97 15.23
N ILE A 76 -7.81 4.79 14.98
CA ILE A 76 -7.30 3.83 13.99
C ILE A 76 -6.19 3.00 14.64
N ASN A 77 -6.38 1.69 14.81
CA ASN A 77 -5.31 0.76 15.24
C ASN A 77 -4.46 1.25 16.44
N GLY A 78 -5.08 1.93 17.42
CA GLY A 78 -4.40 2.47 18.61
C GLY A 78 -3.80 3.88 18.45
N LEU A 79 -4.00 4.55 17.31
CA LEU A 79 -3.71 5.96 17.07
C LEU A 79 -4.97 6.80 17.25
N GLU A 80 -4.89 7.84 18.09
CA GLU A 80 -5.97 8.83 18.26
C GLU A 80 -5.67 10.09 17.44
N ILE A 81 -6.56 10.41 16.49
CA ILE A 81 -6.46 11.63 15.68
C ILE A 81 -7.61 12.55 16.07
N LEU A 82 -7.31 13.70 16.67
CA LEU A 82 -8.33 14.71 16.99
C LEU A 82 -8.90 15.31 15.69
N VAL A 83 -10.22 15.27 15.55
CA VAL A 83 -10.96 15.71 14.37
C VAL A 83 -12.15 16.59 14.79
N SER A 84 -12.29 17.76 14.17
CA SER A 84 -13.45 18.62 14.37
C SER A 84 -14.52 18.29 13.33
N THR A 85 -15.43 17.36 13.65
CA THR A 85 -16.50 16.92 12.73
C THR A 85 -17.83 16.76 13.45
N PRO A 86 -18.98 17.12 12.82
CA PRO A 86 -20.29 16.83 13.39
C PRO A 86 -20.64 15.33 13.33
N LEU A 87 -19.92 14.53 12.53
CA LEU A 87 -20.18 13.11 12.34
C LEU A 87 -19.74 12.26 13.55
N ALA A 88 -20.39 11.12 13.78
CA ALA A 88 -20.06 10.14 14.83
C ALA A 88 -20.28 8.71 14.29
N GLY A 89 -19.54 7.74 14.83
CA GLY A 89 -19.60 6.33 14.37
C GLY A 89 -18.51 5.96 13.37
N ASP A 90 -18.77 4.95 12.54
CA ASP A 90 -17.82 4.46 11.54
C ASP A 90 -17.71 5.44 10.38
N VAL A 91 -16.51 6.01 10.19
CA VAL A 91 -16.27 7.00 9.13
C VAL A 91 -14.96 6.69 8.41
N GLN A 92 -14.88 7.20 7.18
CA GLN A 92 -13.66 7.15 6.37
C GLN A 92 -13.09 8.55 6.25
N ILE A 93 -11.81 8.70 6.61
CA ILE A 93 -11.06 9.93 6.42
C ILE A 93 -10.19 9.77 5.19
N HIS A 94 -10.40 10.63 4.20
CA HIS A 94 -9.54 10.72 3.03
C HIS A 94 -8.61 11.92 3.18
N ILE A 95 -7.30 11.69 3.27
CA ILE A 95 -6.28 12.74 3.34
C ILE A 95 -5.60 12.84 1.95
N PRO A 96 -5.89 13.87 1.14
CA PRO A 96 -5.15 14.08 -0.10
C PRO A 96 -3.67 14.44 0.22
N PRO A 97 -2.74 14.18 -0.71
CA PRO A 97 -1.33 14.56 -0.56
C PRO A 97 -1.13 16.09 -0.48
#